data_AF-A0A496TG82-F1
#
_entry.id   AF-A0A496TG82-F1
#
_cell.length_a   1.000
_cell.length_b   1.000
_cell.length_c   1.000
_cell.angle_alpha   90.00
_cell.angle_beta   90.00
_cell.angle_gamma   90.00
#
_symmetry.space_group_name_H-M   'P 1'
#
loop_
_entity.id
_entity.type
_entity.pdbx_description
1 polymer ?
#
loop_
_entity_poly.entity_id
_entity_poly.type
_entity_poly.pdbx_seq_one_letter_code
_entity_poly.pdbx_strand_id
1 'polypeptide(L)'
;PDNPWQYCPQKEETFSLLMDFYQEIMEIHPNAPYLHLGCDETWNLCQCERCREMSPARTYSDWVNRLNREVRRRWGKQTMIWGDMMIPFTCGFRTYPEIAELLDKNILICYWNYWGSRVFPHLKWYQEKGFKVIADSASCVGEEGQFPDQNRRIPNVIGFANKSQEYNNVLGDLVTSWIGFNGPPLGSDLFGYGCGLKAMQSPRMPAEQIERKVAKQIYGTDDSNLLDAIYLLSGNPSWEDAPWRRLACQQAKEILSAYDKSDLFIGLLDLNADVYIYKANKVEVLYDVEKGRIEGTDARSRIEGVLDENQAVQQKAEKLLSRLLSPLTVKEMLKEWFGRDRESLVDATSTTN
;
A
#
# COMPACT_ATOMS: atom_id res chain seq x y z
N PRO A 1 -4.12 16.44 21.45
CA PRO A 1 -4.25 16.90 20.04
C PRO A 1 -5.55 16.34 19.48
N ASP A 2 -6.40 17.19 18.91
CA ASP A 2 -7.71 16.76 18.41
C ASP A 2 -7.60 15.93 17.11
N ASN A 3 -6.39 15.82 16.55
CA ASN A 3 -6.05 14.94 15.44
C ASN A 3 -4.74 14.18 15.75
N PRO A 4 -4.75 12.84 15.86
CA PRO A 4 -3.55 12.05 16.16
C PRO A 4 -2.63 11.82 14.95
N TRP A 5 -3.06 12.17 13.73
CA TRP A 5 -2.37 11.85 12.47
C TRP A 5 -1.31 12.89 12.06
N GLN A 6 -1.25 14.05 12.72
CA GLN A 6 -0.32 15.13 12.37
C GLN A 6 0.27 15.80 13.61
N TYR A 7 1.60 15.87 13.69
CA TYR A 7 2.29 16.62 14.74
C TYR A 7 2.30 18.13 14.46
N CYS A 8 2.54 18.93 15.51
CA CYS A 8 2.59 20.39 15.40
C CYS A 8 4.04 20.85 15.15
N PRO A 9 4.35 21.50 14.00
CA PRO A 9 5.71 21.98 13.70
C PRO A 9 6.13 23.21 14.51
N GLN A 10 5.19 23.83 15.25
CA GLN A 10 5.45 25.00 16.10
C GLN A 10 5.88 24.61 17.52
N LYS A 11 5.91 23.32 17.85
CA LYS A 11 6.37 22.82 19.15
C LYS A 11 7.81 22.36 19.03
N GLU A 12 8.68 22.93 19.83
CA GLU A 12 10.12 22.61 19.82
C GLU A 12 10.39 21.18 20.32
N GLU A 13 9.51 20.66 21.17
CA GLU A 13 9.53 19.28 21.64
C GLU A 13 9.29 18.29 20.50
N THR A 14 8.44 18.63 19.52
CA THR A 14 8.26 17.83 18.30
C THR A 14 9.58 17.74 17.53
N PHE A 15 10.28 18.87 17.42
CA PHE A 15 11.55 18.91 16.70
C PHE A 15 12.60 18.05 17.39
N SER A 16 12.72 18.17 18.71
CA SER A 16 13.65 17.39 19.52
C SER A 16 13.38 15.89 19.38
N LEU A 17 12.11 15.48 19.49
CA LEU A 17 11.70 14.09 19.33
C LEU A 17 12.05 13.51 17.95
N LEU A 18 11.82 14.27 16.86
CA LEU A 18 12.20 13.81 15.53
C LEU A 18 13.72 13.69 15.36
N MET A 19 14.50 14.58 15.98
CA MET A 19 15.97 14.47 15.94
C MET A 19 16.46 13.20 16.65
N ASP A 20 15.82 12.82 17.75
CA ASP A 20 16.14 11.58 18.47
C ASP A 20 15.81 10.34 17.60
N PHE A 21 14.62 10.31 16.96
CA PHE A 21 14.28 9.24 16.02
C PHE A 21 15.24 9.17 14.83
N TYR A 22 15.61 10.30 14.25
CA TYR A 22 16.58 10.32 13.16
C TYR A 22 17.96 9.87 13.61
N GLN A 23 18.38 10.19 14.83
CA GLN A 23 19.63 9.67 15.38
C GLN A 23 19.61 8.15 15.44
N GLU A 24 18.56 7.54 16.00
CA GLU A 24 18.42 6.08 16.07
C GLU A 24 18.44 5.43 14.67
N ILE A 25 17.68 5.98 13.72
CA ILE A 25 17.64 5.46 12.34
C ILE A 25 19.04 5.57 11.68
N MET A 26 19.76 6.68 11.90
CA MET A 26 21.08 6.89 11.32
C MET A 26 22.17 6.02 11.96
N GLU A 27 22.02 5.64 13.22
CA GLU A 27 22.91 4.67 13.89
C GLU A 27 22.76 3.26 13.30
N ILE A 28 21.53 2.86 12.96
CA ILE A 28 21.24 1.56 12.34
C ILE A 28 21.66 1.55 10.86
N HIS A 29 21.56 2.69 10.17
CA HIS A 29 21.84 2.81 8.74
C HIS A 29 22.98 3.81 8.43
N PRO A 30 24.20 3.60 8.97
CA PRO A 30 25.26 4.60 8.90
C PRO A 30 25.72 4.91 7.47
N ASN A 31 25.60 3.93 6.57
CA ASN A 31 26.01 4.03 5.18
C ASN A 31 24.90 4.49 4.23
N ALA A 32 23.66 4.65 4.70
CA ALA A 32 22.58 5.15 3.85
C ALA A 32 22.92 6.58 3.38
N PRO A 33 22.88 6.88 2.07
CA PRO A 33 23.18 8.22 1.57
C PRO A 33 21.99 9.18 1.69
N TYR A 34 20.79 8.63 1.86
CA TYR A 34 19.54 9.38 1.91
C TYR A 34 18.77 9.14 3.22
N LEU A 35 17.97 10.13 3.62
CA LEU A 35 16.95 10.00 4.65
C LEU A 35 15.63 10.58 4.14
N HIS A 36 14.58 9.75 4.09
CA HIS A 36 13.24 10.17 3.70
C HIS A 36 12.50 10.73 4.93
N LEU A 37 12.04 11.98 4.85
CA LEU A 37 11.38 12.67 5.97
C LEU A 37 9.86 12.51 5.97
N GLY A 38 9.29 11.86 4.94
CA GLY A 38 7.85 11.76 4.72
C GLY A 38 7.32 13.11 4.24
N CYS A 39 6.66 13.83 5.15
CA CYS A 39 6.11 15.17 4.94
C CYS A 39 4.96 15.26 3.90
N ASP A 40 4.25 14.15 3.72
CA ASP A 40 3.02 13.99 2.94
C ASP A 40 1.76 14.32 3.75
N GLU A 41 0.68 14.61 3.05
CA GLU A 41 -0.70 14.61 3.57
C GLU A 41 -0.97 15.50 4.80
N THR A 42 -0.19 16.59 4.93
CA THR A 42 -0.24 17.53 6.06
C THR A 42 -1.41 18.53 5.99
N TRP A 43 -2.61 18.06 5.65
CA TRP A 43 -3.78 18.89 5.36
C TRP A 43 -4.33 19.66 6.58
N ASN A 44 -3.92 19.28 7.79
CA ASN A 44 -4.32 19.93 9.04
C ASN A 44 -3.40 21.09 9.45
N LEU A 45 -2.42 21.45 8.62
CA LEU A 45 -1.55 22.60 8.88
C LEU A 45 -2.34 23.90 9.03
N CYS A 46 -1.97 24.67 10.05
CA CYS A 46 -2.54 26.00 10.34
C CYS A 46 -4.06 26.00 10.54
N GLN A 47 -4.63 24.94 11.13
CA GLN A 47 -6.06 24.91 11.47
C GLN A 47 -6.35 25.23 12.94
N CYS A 48 -5.37 25.10 13.84
CA CYS A 48 -5.57 25.37 15.27
C CYS A 48 -5.36 26.85 15.62
N GLU A 49 -5.91 27.29 16.75
CA GLU A 49 -5.85 28.67 17.21
C GLU A 49 -4.43 29.26 17.27
N ARG A 50 -3.41 28.44 17.56
CA ARG A 50 -2.01 28.89 17.64
C ARG A 50 -1.43 29.34 16.30
N CYS A 51 -1.86 28.74 15.19
CA CYS A 51 -1.22 28.91 13.89
C CYS A 51 -2.19 29.20 12.75
N ARG A 52 -3.48 29.42 13.03
CA ARG A 52 -4.48 29.72 11.99
C ARG A 52 -4.21 31.00 11.18
N GLU A 53 -3.51 31.95 11.78
CA GLU A 53 -3.09 33.20 11.11
C GLU A 53 -1.76 33.06 10.36
N MET A 54 -1.09 31.90 10.46
CA MET A 54 0.16 31.63 9.77
C MET A 54 -0.09 31.14 8.34
N SER A 55 0.87 31.39 7.44
CA SER A 55 0.84 30.80 6.10
C SER A 55 1.17 29.31 6.18
N PRO A 56 0.30 28.40 5.68
CA PRO A 56 0.60 26.97 5.63
C PRO A 56 1.83 26.66 4.78
N ALA A 57 1.97 27.31 3.62
CA ALA A 57 3.11 27.12 2.72
C ALA A 57 4.44 27.46 3.40
N ARG A 58 4.50 28.61 4.07
CA ARG A 58 5.69 29.04 4.83
C ARG A 58 5.95 28.14 6.03
N THR A 59 4.90 27.79 6.78
CA THR A 59 5.01 26.91 7.95
C THR A 59 5.57 25.54 7.56
N TYR A 60 5.07 24.94 6.48
CA TYR A 60 5.60 23.70 5.92
C TYR A 60 7.06 23.86 5.48
N SER A 61 7.35 24.88 4.66
CA SER A 61 8.68 25.07 4.07
C SER A 61 9.74 25.36 5.13
N ASP A 62 9.46 26.21 6.12
CA ASP A 62 10.39 26.52 7.20
C ASP A 62 10.69 25.28 8.06
N TRP A 63 9.67 24.45 8.31
CA TRP A 63 9.84 23.17 9.02
C TRP A 63 10.71 22.20 8.25
N VAL A 64 10.38 21.92 6.98
CA VAL A 64 11.15 20.97 6.15
C VAL A 64 12.57 21.47 5.90
N ASN A 65 12.76 22.77 5.64
CA ASN A 65 14.10 23.36 5.48
C ASN A 65 14.93 23.25 6.77
N ARG A 66 14.30 23.38 7.94
CA ARG A 66 14.96 23.18 9.23
C ARG A 66 15.39 21.72 9.42
N LEU A 67 14.51 20.75 9.11
CA LEU A 67 14.85 19.33 9.18
C LEU A 67 16.00 18.99 8.21
N ASN A 68 15.90 19.40 6.95
CA ASN A 68 16.94 19.21 5.94
C ASN A 68 18.30 19.77 6.41
N ARG A 69 18.32 21.00 6.92
CA ARG A 69 19.54 21.61 7.44
C ARG A 69 20.17 20.79 8.56
N GLU A 70 19.39 20.35 9.54
CA GLU A 70 19.92 19.55 10.65
C GLU A 70 20.38 18.15 10.21
N VAL A 71 19.64 17.50 9.32
CA VAL A 71 20.03 16.18 8.79
C VAL A 71 21.35 16.26 8.04
N ARG A 72 21.50 17.26 7.16
CA ARG A 72 22.74 17.51 6.44
C ARG A 72 23.89 17.88 7.36
N ARG A 73 23.64 18.74 8.36
CA ARG A 73 24.67 19.20 9.30
C ARG A 73 25.18 18.08 10.19
N ARG A 74 24.30 17.22 10.71
CA ARG A 74 24.65 16.17 11.68
C ARG A 74 25.21 14.91 11.01
N TRP A 75 24.62 14.49 9.91
CA TRP A 75 24.91 13.18 9.31
C TRP A 75 25.36 13.25 7.84
N GLY A 76 25.39 14.45 7.23
CA GLY A 76 25.81 14.62 5.83
C GLY A 76 24.88 13.96 4.81
N LYS A 77 23.64 13.61 5.19
CA LYS A 77 22.71 12.86 4.35
C LYS A 77 21.89 13.77 3.45
N GLN A 78 21.55 13.27 2.26
CA GLN A 78 20.64 13.93 1.36
C GLN A 78 19.19 13.64 1.78
N THR A 79 18.38 14.67 2.07
CA THR A 79 16.98 14.44 2.45
C THR A 79 16.08 14.25 1.25
N MET A 80 15.04 13.43 1.46
CA MET A 80 13.95 13.19 0.52
C MET A 80 12.61 13.50 1.19
N ILE A 81 11.63 13.99 0.44
CA ILE A 81 10.25 14.19 0.91
C ILE A 81 9.26 13.76 -0.17
N TRP A 82 8.04 13.42 0.23
CA TRP A 82 6.94 13.34 -0.71
C TRP A 82 6.57 14.73 -1.25
N GLY A 83 6.21 14.79 -2.53
CA GLY A 83 5.97 16.04 -3.23
C GLY A 83 4.53 16.58 -3.19
N ASP A 84 3.56 15.82 -2.69
CA ASP A 84 2.12 16.12 -2.81
C ASP A 84 1.72 17.51 -2.31
N MET A 85 2.31 17.97 -1.20
CA MET A 85 1.94 19.25 -0.58
C MET A 85 2.15 20.47 -1.49
N MET A 86 2.98 20.39 -2.52
CA MET A 86 3.27 21.50 -3.43
C MET A 86 2.70 21.33 -4.85
N ILE A 87 1.99 20.24 -5.13
CA ILE A 87 1.44 19.99 -6.47
C ILE A 87 0.16 20.82 -6.65
N PRO A 88 0.02 21.61 -7.74
CA PRO A 88 -1.15 22.45 -7.97
C PRO A 88 -2.50 21.72 -8.11
N PHE A 89 -2.49 20.40 -8.35
CA PHE A 89 -3.69 19.58 -8.57
C PHE A 89 -3.50 18.15 -8.05
N THR A 90 -3.79 17.90 -6.77
CA THR A 90 -3.92 16.53 -6.22
C THR A 90 -5.34 16.31 -5.75
N CYS A 91 -6.11 15.51 -6.50
CA CYS A 91 -7.29 14.76 -6.04
C CYS A 91 -8.19 15.40 -4.96
N GLY A 92 -8.48 16.71 -5.04
CA GLY A 92 -9.38 17.40 -4.10
C GLY A 92 -8.79 17.74 -2.72
N PHE A 93 -7.49 17.49 -2.50
CA PHE A 93 -6.81 17.83 -1.24
C PHE A 93 -6.20 19.24 -1.26
N ARG A 94 -6.04 19.83 -0.07
CA ARG A 94 -5.48 21.17 0.10
C ARG A 94 -3.96 21.15 -0.10
N THR A 95 -3.48 21.78 -1.18
CA THR A 95 -2.05 21.93 -1.50
C THR A 95 -1.63 23.40 -1.55
N TYR A 96 -0.32 23.64 -1.56
CA TYR A 96 0.29 24.97 -1.54
C TYR A 96 1.44 25.07 -2.54
N PRO A 97 1.18 25.43 -3.81
CA PRO A 97 2.21 25.54 -4.84
C PRO A 97 3.36 26.50 -4.51
N GLU A 98 3.14 27.46 -3.62
CA GLU A 98 4.16 28.40 -3.14
C GLU A 98 5.31 27.71 -2.39
N ILE A 99 5.08 26.50 -1.86
CA ILE A 99 6.15 25.67 -1.26
C ILE A 99 7.29 25.47 -2.26
N ALA A 100 6.97 25.32 -3.56
CA ALA A 100 7.99 25.13 -4.59
C ALA A 100 8.96 26.31 -4.72
N GLU A 101 8.57 27.52 -4.30
CA GLU A 101 9.46 28.69 -4.28
C GLU A 101 10.27 28.79 -2.98
N LEU A 102 9.70 28.34 -1.86
CA LEU A 102 10.27 28.51 -0.51
C LEU A 102 11.20 27.36 -0.08
N LEU A 103 11.03 26.17 -0.66
CA LEU A 103 11.76 24.98 -0.25
C LEU A 103 13.20 24.97 -0.81
N ASP A 104 14.15 24.50 -0.01
CA ASP A 104 15.55 24.30 -0.41
C ASP A 104 15.62 23.30 -1.58
N LYS A 105 16.21 23.75 -2.70
CA LYS A 105 16.33 22.98 -3.94
C LYS A 105 17.29 21.80 -3.84
N ASN A 106 18.06 21.71 -2.75
CA ASN A 106 18.84 20.51 -2.47
C ASN A 106 17.95 19.35 -2.02
N ILE A 107 16.72 19.57 -1.54
CA ILE A 107 15.84 18.47 -1.12
C ILE A 107 15.40 17.69 -2.36
N LEU A 108 15.49 16.36 -2.29
CA LEU A 108 15.02 15.46 -3.34
C LEU A 108 13.51 15.24 -3.18
N ILE A 109 12.77 15.37 -4.28
CA ILE A 109 11.31 15.21 -4.26
C ILE A 109 10.92 13.82 -4.76
N CYS A 110 10.14 13.10 -3.97
CA CYS A 110 9.49 11.85 -4.36
C CYS A 110 8.09 12.18 -4.91
N TYR A 111 7.94 12.09 -6.22
CA TYR A 111 6.69 12.41 -6.92
C TYR A 111 5.85 11.16 -7.13
N TRP A 112 4.88 10.96 -6.24
CA TRP A 112 3.94 9.86 -6.32
C TRP A 112 2.71 10.17 -7.20
N ASN A 113 2.33 9.20 -8.05
CA ASN A 113 1.06 9.22 -8.79
C ASN A 113 0.61 7.81 -9.17
N TYR A 114 -0.27 7.24 -8.36
CA TYR A 114 -0.66 5.83 -8.51
C TYR A 114 -1.85 5.59 -9.45
N TRP A 115 -2.46 6.66 -9.98
CA TRP A 115 -3.73 6.58 -10.74
C TRP A 115 -3.60 7.07 -12.18
N GLY A 116 -2.51 7.77 -12.50
CA GLY A 116 -2.28 8.36 -13.81
C GLY A 116 -1.90 7.33 -14.88
N SER A 117 -2.71 7.22 -15.92
CA SER A 117 -2.33 6.57 -17.17
C SER A 117 -1.35 7.46 -17.94
N ARG A 118 -0.05 7.18 -17.80
CA ARG A 118 1.03 7.51 -18.77
C ARG A 118 1.43 8.98 -18.97
N VAL A 119 0.73 9.98 -18.41
CA VAL A 119 1.02 11.41 -18.74
C VAL A 119 1.94 12.13 -17.72
N PHE A 120 2.09 11.61 -16.49
CA PHE A 120 2.97 12.12 -15.40
C PHE A 120 3.37 13.61 -15.49
N PRO A 121 2.39 14.54 -15.51
CA PRO A 121 2.59 15.90 -15.97
C PRO A 121 3.50 16.72 -15.04
N HIS A 122 3.60 16.34 -13.76
CA HIS A 122 4.32 17.11 -12.77
C HIS A 122 5.83 16.86 -12.75
N LEU A 123 6.34 15.81 -13.42
CA LEU A 123 7.79 15.59 -13.55
C LEU A 123 8.47 16.80 -14.21
N LYS A 124 7.89 17.30 -15.32
CA LYS A 124 8.36 18.51 -16.00
C LYS A 124 8.23 19.75 -15.12
N TRP A 125 7.13 19.86 -14.38
CA TRP A 125 6.91 21.01 -13.50
C TRP A 125 7.97 21.09 -12.38
N TYR A 126 8.31 19.98 -11.75
CA TYR A 126 9.40 19.95 -10.76
C TYR A 126 10.75 20.32 -11.36
N GLN A 127 11.01 19.90 -12.60
CA GLN A 127 12.21 20.31 -13.34
C GLN A 127 12.26 21.83 -13.55
N GLU A 128 11.17 22.42 -14.00
CA GLU A 128 11.05 23.87 -14.20
C GLU A 128 11.20 24.65 -12.88
N LYS A 129 10.83 24.04 -11.75
CA LYS A 129 11.04 24.58 -10.39
C LYS A 129 12.45 24.31 -9.83
N GLY A 130 13.31 23.62 -10.56
CA GLY A 130 14.70 23.38 -10.18
C GLY A 130 14.92 22.26 -9.16
N PHE A 131 13.96 21.35 -9.00
CA PHE A 131 14.11 20.19 -8.10
C PHE A 131 14.68 18.98 -8.84
N LYS A 132 15.46 18.19 -8.10
CA LYS A 132 15.70 16.79 -8.45
C LYS A 132 14.52 15.95 -7.96
N VAL A 133 14.16 14.95 -8.74
CA VAL A 133 12.95 14.15 -8.50
C VAL A 133 13.28 12.67 -8.56
N ILE A 134 12.60 11.87 -7.74
CA ILE A 134 12.40 10.45 -7.97
C ILE A 134 10.93 10.31 -8.35
N ALA A 135 10.66 9.56 -9.42
CA ALA A 135 9.30 9.14 -9.72
C ALA A 135 8.89 8.07 -8.71
N ASP A 136 7.62 8.06 -8.29
CA ASP A 136 7.13 7.05 -7.37
C ASP A 136 5.86 6.40 -7.93
N SER A 137 6.05 5.26 -8.58
CA SER A 137 4.97 4.36 -8.97
C SER A 137 4.52 3.49 -7.79
N ALA A 138 3.47 2.70 -7.99
CA ALA A 138 3.00 1.75 -6.98
C ALA A 138 2.78 0.35 -7.57
N SER A 139 3.41 -0.65 -6.95
CA SER A 139 3.06 -2.06 -7.10
C SER A 139 1.74 -2.36 -6.41
N CYS A 140 1.47 -1.72 -5.27
CA CYS A 140 0.24 -1.83 -4.50
C CYS A 140 -0.13 -0.50 -3.85
N VAL A 141 -1.42 -0.18 -3.80
CA VAL A 141 -1.96 0.94 -3.00
C VAL A 141 -2.78 0.38 -1.83
N GLY A 142 -2.81 1.08 -0.69
CA GLY A 142 -3.28 0.52 0.59
C GLY A 142 -4.74 0.06 0.63
N GLU A 143 -5.57 0.47 -0.33
CA GLU A 143 -6.96 0.04 -0.47
C GLU A 143 -7.11 -1.31 -1.23
N GLU A 144 -6.02 -1.82 -1.81
CA GLU A 144 -6.02 -3.07 -2.57
C GLU A 144 -5.91 -4.29 -1.63
N GLY A 145 -6.53 -5.40 -2.05
CA GLY A 145 -6.46 -6.67 -1.34
C GLY A 145 -5.12 -7.37 -1.53
N GLN A 146 -5.09 -8.67 -1.25
CA GLN A 146 -3.86 -9.49 -1.32
C GLN A 146 -3.21 -9.54 -2.72
N PHE A 147 -3.98 -9.23 -3.77
CA PHE A 147 -3.49 -9.13 -5.14
C PHE A 147 -3.70 -7.70 -5.65
N PRO A 148 -2.62 -6.95 -5.91
CA PRO A 148 -2.72 -5.61 -6.46
C PRO A 148 -3.40 -5.62 -7.83
N ASP A 149 -4.03 -4.51 -8.22
CA ASP A 149 -4.71 -4.38 -9.51
C ASP A 149 -3.71 -4.23 -10.66
N GLN A 150 -3.12 -5.34 -11.12
CA GLN A 150 -2.11 -5.38 -12.17
C GLN A 150 -2.52 -4.68 -13.46
N ASN A 151 -3.82 -4.63 -13.79
CA ASN A 151 -4.33 -3.86 -14.94
C ASN A 151 -4.06 -2.35 -14.81
N ARG A 152 -3.98 -1.84 -13.58
CA ARG A 152 -3.62 -0.44 -13.27
C ARG A 152 -2.16 -0.28 -12.91
N ARG A 153 -1.61 -1.19 -12.09
CA ARG A 153 -0.27 -1.10 -11.50
C ARG A 153 0.82 -1.27 -12.55
N ILE A 154 0.78 -2.33 -13.37
CA ILE A 154 1.84 -2.60 -14.36
C ILE A 154 1.97 -1.48 -15.40
N PRO A 155 0.89 -0.96 -16.01
CA PRO A 155 1.01 0.18 -16.91
C PRO A 155 1.50 1.46 -16.23
N ASN A 156 1.17 1.68 -14.96
CA ASN A 156 1.65 2.83 -14.19
C ASN A 156 3.16 2.71 -13.91
N VAL A 157 3.60 1.57 -13.37
CA VAL A 157 5.01 1.27 -13.07
C VAL A 157 5.88 1.37 -14.33
N ILE A 158 5.51 0.66 -15.40
CA ILE A 158 6.26 0.73 -16.68
C ILE A 158 6.22 2.15 -17.25
N GLY A 159 5.09 2.84 -17.11
CA GLY A 159 4.93 4.22 -17.54
C GLY A 159 5.92 5.16 -16.84
N PHE A 160 5.99 5.12 -15.51
CA PHE A 160 6.85 5.97 -14.71
C PHE A 160 8.33 5.67 -14.94
N ALA A 161 8.69 4.39 -15.00
CA ALA A 161 10.03 3.95 -15.34
C ALA A 161 10.48 4.47 -16.72
N ASN A 162 9.60 4.45 -17.72
CA ASN A 162 9.94 5.02 -19.04
C ASN A 162 9.99 6.54 -19.02
N LYS A 163 9.02 7.19 -18.36
CA LYS A 163 8.89 8.65 -18.36
C LYS A 163 9.98 9.35 -17.57
N SER A 164 10.41 8.76 -16.45
CA SER A 164 11.53 9.28 -15.65
C SER A 164 12.80 9.45 -16.48
N GLN A 165 13.03 8.57 -17.45
CA GLN A 165 14.21 8.60 -18.31
C GLN A 165 14.16 9.69 -19.40
N GLU A 166 13.03 10.36 -19.60
CA GLU A 166 12.92 11.50 -20.53
C GLU A 166 13.46 12.82 -19.93
N TYR A 167 13.71 12.86 -18.62
CA TYR A 167 14.06 14.08 -17.89
C TYR A 167 15.38 13.93 -17.12
N ASN A 168 16.33 14.81 -17.38
CA ASN A 168 17.67 14.75 -16.77
C ASN A 168 17.71 14.97 -15.24
N ASN A 169 16.67 15.57 -14.67
CA ASN A 169 16.56 15.85 -13.24
C ASN A 169 15.75 14.77 -12.47
N VAL A 170 15.28 13.72 -13.17
CA VAL A 170 14.60 12.59 -12.54
C VAL A 170 15.61 11.45 -12.40
N LEU A 171 15.81 10.97 -11.17
CA LEU A 171 16.87 10.03 -10.82
C LEU A 171 16.49 8.56 -11.06
N GLY A 172 15.20 8.28 -11.22
CA GLY A 172 14.68 6.93 -11.43
C GLY A 172 13.23 6.82 -10.98
N ASP A 173 12.81 5.58 -10.73
CA ASP A 173 11.48 5.22 -10.21
C ASP A 173 11.62 4.41 -8.92
N LEU A 174 10.87 4.77 -7.89
CA LEU A 174 10.72 4.04 -6.64
C LEU A 174 9.34 3.38 -6.67
N VAL A 175 9.32 2.07 -6.86
CA VAL A 175 8.08 1.30 -6.90
C VAL A 175 7.61 1.04 -5.47
N THR A 176 6.61 1.80 -5.03
CA THR A 176 6.04 1.71 -3.68
C THR A 176 5.10 0.51 -3.52
N SER A 177 4.96 0.02 -2.30
CA SER A 177 3.87 -0.87 -1.89
C SER A 177 3.30 -0.39 -0.57
N TRP A 178 2.02 -0.04 -0.58
CA TRP A 178 1.31 0.45 0.59
C TRP A 178 0.43 -0.65 1.17
N ILE A 179 0.58 -0.89 2.47
CA ILE A 179 -0.14 -1.94 3.19
C ILE A 179 -1.30 -1.29 3.94
N GLY A 180 -2.54 -1.62 3.56
CA GLY A 180 -3.73 -1.37 4.37
C GLY A 180 -4.02 -2.53 5.33
N PHE A 181 -5.29 -2.76 5.68
CA PHE A 181 -5.68 -3.81 6.63
C PHE A 181 -5.36 -5.25 6.18
N ASN A 182 -5.16 -5.49 4.87
CA ASN A 182 -4.92 -6.82 4.27
C ASN A 182 -3.91 -6.73 3.10
N GLY A 183 -2.77 -6.06 3.30
CA GLY A 183 -1.80 -5.82 2.22
C GLY A 183 -1.27 -7.10 1.55
N PRO A 184 -0.74 -6.98 0.31
CA PRO A 184 -0.25 -8.11 -0.45
C PRO A 184 0.89 -8.84 0.27
N PRO A 185 0.93 -10.18 0.24
CA PRO A 185 2.17 -10.89 0.58
C PRO A 185 3.26 -10.44 -0.39
N LEU A 186 4.52 -10.37 0.08
CA LEU A 186 5.66 -9.91 -0.73
C LEU A 186 5.71 -10.54 -2.13
N GLY A 187 5.30 -11.81 -2.26
CA GLY A 187 5.26 -12.54 -3.53
C GLY A 187 4.38 -11.94 -4.62
N SER A 188 3.28 -11.25 -4.29
CA SER A 188 2.42 -10.59 -5.28
C SER A 188 2.96 -9.23 -5.71
N ASP A 189 3.79 -8.57 -4.90
CA ASP A 189 4.48 -7.32 -5.26
C ASP A 189 5.74 -7.52 -6.10
N LEU A 190 6.40 -8.68 -5.98
CA LEU A 190 7.63 -8.98 -6.74
C LEU A 190 7.44 -8.79 -8.25
N PHE A 191 6.24 -9.08 -8.77
CA PHE A 191 5.93 -8.87 -10.18
C PHE A 191 5.98 -7.38 -10.57
N GLY A 192 5.33 -6.52 -9.79
CA GLY A 192 5.36 -5.07 -9.98
C GLY A 192 6.78 -4.51 -9.88
N TYR A 193 7.53 -4.90 -8.85
CA TYR A 193 8.93 -4.50 -8.69
C TYR A 193 9.81 -4.94 -9.87
N GLY A 194 9.66 -6.19 -10.31
CA GLY A 194 10.39 -6.73 -11.45
C GLY A 194 10.09 -5.98 -12.74
N CYS A 195 8.81 -5.66 -12.98
CA CYS A 195 8.39 -4.87 -14.14
C CYS A 195 9.00 -3.46 -14.13
N GLY A 196 9.02 -2.78 -12.97
CA GLY A 196 9.66 -1.47 -12.82
C GLY A 196 11.16 -1.50 -13.08
N LEU A 197 11.87 -2.44 -12.44
CA LEU A 197 13.30 -2.65 -12.67
C LEU A 197 13.60 -2.93 -14.14
N LYS A 198 12.82 -3.81 -14.77
CA LYS A 198 13.04 -4.21 -16.16
C LYS A 198 12.76 -3.06 -17.14
N ALA A 199 11.73 -2.27 -16.89
CA ALA A 199 11.44 -1.06 -17.66
C ALA A 199 12.57 -0.03 -17.56
N MET A 200 13.16 0.15 -16.37
CA MET A 200 14.34 1.01 -16.17
C MET A 200 15.57 0.49 -16.93
N GLN A 201 15.81 -0.82 -16.92
CA GLN A 201 16.96 -1.44 -17.62
C GLN A 201 16.77 -1.53 -19.14
N SER A 202 15.53 -1.49 -19.64
CA SER A 202 15.21 -1.72 -21.04
C SER A 202 14.14 -0.73 -21.49
N PRO A 203 14.51 0.54 -21.64
CA PRO A 203 13.55 1.61 -21.91
C PRO A 203 12.86 1.38 -23.25
N ARG A 204 11.57 1.69 -23.33
CA ARG A 204 10.71 1.49 -24.52
C ARG A 204 10.49 0.02 -24.91
N MET A 205 10.94 -0.94 -24.10
CA MET A 205 10.55 -2.35 -24.30
C MET A 205 9.02 -2.46 -24.19
N PRO A 206 8.34 -3.20 -25.09
CA PRO A 206 6.91 -3.42 -24.98
C PRO A 206 6.54 -4.08 -23.65
N ALA A 207 5.43 -3.66 -23.03
CA ALA A 207 5.00 -4.14 -21.73
C ALA A 207 4.90 -5.67 -21.66
N GLU A 208 4.28 -6.29 -22.67
CA GLU A 208 4.17 -7.76 -22.75
C GLU A 208 5.55 -8.46 -22.70
N GLN A 209 6.58 -7.89 -23.34
CA GLN A 209 7.93 -8.45 -23.30
C GLN A 209 8.60 -8.26 -21.92
N ILE A 210 8.33 -7.14 -21.26
CA ILE A 210 8.77 -6.89 -19.88
C ILE A 210 8.15 -7.96 -18.97
N GLU A 211 6.83 -8.10 -19.02
CA GLU A 211 6.04 -9.02 -18.19
C GLU A 211 6.49 -10.48 -18.38
N ARG A 212 6.63 -10.95 -19.63
CA ARG A 212 7.12 -12.31 -19.91
C ARG A 212 8.53 -12.55 -19.37
N LYS A 213 9.44 -11.59 -19.54
CA LYS A 213 10.83 -11.72 -19.03
C LYS A 213 10.85 -11.74 -17.50
N VAL A 214 10.04 -10.90 -16.86
CA VAL A 214 9.92 -10.83 -15.40
C VAL A 214 9.28 -12.10 -14.85
N ALA A 215 8.20 -12.59 -15.46
CA ALA A 215 7.57 -13.84 -15.09
C ALA A 215 8.56 -15.02 -15.20
N LYS A 216 9.35 -15.08 -16.28
CA LYS A 216 10.39 -16.10 -16.42
C LYS A 216 11.45 -16.05 -15.34
N GLN A 217 11.84 -14.85 -14.91
CA GLN A 217 12.84 -14.66 -13.87
C GLN A 217 12.32 -15.00 -12.48
N ILE A 218 11.10 -14.55 -12.14
CA ILE A 218 10.51 -14.70 -10.81
C ILE A 218 9.88 -16.09 -10.64
N TYR A 219 9.07 -16.50 -11.61
CA TYR A 219 8.25 -17.72 -11.54
C TYR A 219 8.87 -18.89 -12.32
N GLY A 220 9.90 -18.66 -13.14
CA GLY A 220 10.55 -19.70 -13.92
C GLY A 220 9.86 -20.04 -15.24
N THR A 221 8.83 -19.29 -15.64
CA THR A 221 8.07 -19.49 -16.89
C THR A 221 7.63 -18.17 -17.52
N ASP A 222 7.60 -18.10 -18.85
CA ASP A 222 7.04 -16.99 -19.65
C ASP A 222 5.69 -17.35 -20.29
N ASP A 223 5.05 -18.40 -19.79
CA ASP A 223 3.76 -18.88 -20.25
C ASP A 223 2.67 -17.80 -20.07
N SER A 224 1.91 -17.56 -21.14
CA SER A 224 0.81 -16.60 -21.13
C SER A 224 -0.28 -16.96 -20.15
N ASN A 225 -0.54 -18.24 -19.90
CA ASN A 225 -1.62 -18.63 -18.99
C ASN A 225 -1.32 -18.16 -17.55
N LEU A 226 -0.06 -18.24 -17.09
CA LEU A 226 0.32 -17.72 -15.77
C LEU A 226 0.09 -16.20 -15.68
N LEU A 227 0.45 -15.45 -16.73
CA LEU A 227 0.19 -14.02 -16.78
C LEU A 227 -1.32 -13.73 -16.75
N ASP A 228 -2.10 -14.45 -17.56
CA ASP A 228 -3.56 -14.33 -17.58
C ASP A 228 -4.16 -14.60 -16.19
N ALA A 229 -3.67 -15.62 -15.47
CA ALA A 229 -4.07 -15.89 -14.09
C ALA A 229 -3.73 -14.72 -13.15
N ILE A 230 -2.53 -14.15 -13.23
CA ILE A 230 -2.14 -12.97 -12.43
C ILE A 230 -3.10 -11.81 -12.66
N TYR A 231 -3.46 -11.52 -13.91
CA TYR A 231 -4.40 -10.45 -14.25
C TYR A 231 -5.85 -10.76 -13.85
N LEU A 232 -6.31 -12.01 -13.98
CA LEU A 232 -7.64 -12.43 -13.55
C LEU A 232 -7.83 -12.34 -12.03
N LEU A 233 -6.74 -12.53 -11.28
CA LEU A 233 -6.73 -12.45 -9.82
C LEU A 233 -6.54 -11.03 -9.30
N SER A 234 -6.01 -10.15 -10.14
CA SER A 234 -5.84 -8.73 -9.84
C SER A 234 -7.17 -7.98 -9.78
N GLY A 235 -7.31 -7.03 -8.85
CA GLY A 235 -8.44 -6.09 -8.86
C GLY A 235 -8.88 -5.58 -7.48
N ASN A 236 -9.33 -4.33 -7.45
CA ASN A 236 -9.79 -3.65 -6.24
C ASN A 236 -11.05 -4.35 -5.66
N PRO A 237 -11.13 -4.57 -4.32
CA PRO A 237 -12.32 -5.06 -3.64
C PRO A 237 -13.58 -4.20 -3.82
N SER A 238 -13.50 -2.92 -4.20
CA SER A 238 -14.68 -2.03 -4.38
C SER A 238 -15.56 -2.33 -5.61
N TRP A 239 -15.34 -3.45 -6.31
CA TRP A 239 -16.11 -3.90 -7.48
C TRP A 239 -16.97 -5.12 -7.09
N GLU A 240 -17.53 -5.06 -5.89
CA GLU A 240 -18.36 -6.08 -5.25
C GLU A 240 -19.60 -6.39 -6.12
N ASP A 241 -20.06 -7.65 -6.09
CA ASP A 241 -21.28 -8.20 -6.70
C ASP A 241 -21.21 -8.85 -8.08
N ALA A 242 -20.04 -9.16 -8.61
CA ALA A 242 -19.97 -9.70 -9.96
C ALA A 242 -19.64 -11.21 -10.02
N PRO A 243 -20.59 -12.09 -10.42
CA PRO A 243 -20.39 -13.53 -10.58
C PRO A 243 -19.17 -13.93 -11.43
N TRP A 244 -18.72 -13.02 -12.31
CA TRP A 244 -17.53 -13.22 -13.13
C TRP A 244 -16.24 -13.32 -12.32
N ARG A 245 -16.14 -12.72 -11.12
CA ARG A 245 -14.91 -12.81 -10.31
C ARG A 245 -14.72 -14.19 -9.70
N ARG A 246 -15.81 -14.88 -9.32
CA ARG A 246 -15.77 -16.27 -8.87
C ARG A 246 -15.32 -17.20 -10.01
N LEU A 247 -15.81 -16.96 -11.22
CA LEU A 247 -15.41 -17.70 -12.41
C LEU A 247 -13.93 -17.43 -12.77
N ALA A 248 -13.48 -16.18 -12.68
CA ALA A 248 -12.08 -15.80 -12.90
C ALA A 248 -11.14 -16.48 -11.89
N CYS A 249 -11.50 -16.53 -10.61
CA CYS A 249 -10.75 -17.27 -9.60
C CYS A 249 -10.71 -18.77 -9.87
N GLN A 250 -11.81 -19.38 -10.34
CA GLN A 250 -11.83 -20.80 -10.71
C GLN A 250 -10.92 -21.09 -11.90
N GLN A 251 -11.00 -20.27 -12.96
CA GLN A 251 -10.14 -20.40 -14.14
C GLN A 251 -8.66 -20.18 -13.80
N ALA A 252 -8.35 -19.20 -12.95
CA ALA A 252 -6.99 -19.00 -12.47
C ALA A 252 -6.46 -20.22 -11.73
N LYS A 253 -7.27 -20.87 -10.87
CA LYS A 253 -6.88 -22.10 -10.17
C LYS A 253 -6.58 -23.25 -11.13
N GLU A 254 -7.42 -23.45 -12.16
CA GLU A 254 -7.20 -24.47 -13.18
C GLU A 254 -5.87 -24.25 -13.90
N ILE A 255 -5.61 -23.01 -14.33
CA ILE A 255 -4.35 -22.64 -14.98
C ILE A 255 -3.14 -22.90 -14.07
N LEU A 256 -3.22 -22.46 -12.82
CA LEU A 256 -2.09 -22.51 -11.91
C LEU A 256 -1.74 -23.93 -11.48
N SER A 257 -2.73 -24.82 -11.41
CA SER A 257 -2.53 -26.25 -11.09
C SER A 257 -1.60 -26.98 -12.07
N ALA A 258 -1.33 -26.39 -13.24
CA ALA A 258 -0.43 -26.94 -14.24
C ALA A 258 1.06 -26.60 -14.04
N TYR A 259 1.43 -25.76 -13.07
CA TYR A 259 2.83 -25.35 -12.84
C TYR A 259 3.42 -25.93 -11.56
N ASP A 260 4.60 -26.56 -11.64
CA ASP A 260 5.26 -27.29 -10.54
C ASP A 260 5.82 -26.37 -9.41
N LYS A 261 5.75 -25.04 -9.58
CA LYS A 261 6.12 -24.02 -8.56
C LYS A 261 4.90 -23.27 -8.02
N SER A 262 3.70 -23.74 -8.34
CA SER A 262 2.42 -23.09 -8.04
C SER A 262 1.94 -23.28 -6.62
N ASP A 263 2.48 -24.22 -5.83
CA ASP A 263 1.97 -24.54 -4.49
C ASP A 263 1.93 -23.33 -3.53
N LEU A 264 2.89 -22.40 -3.66
CA LEU A 264 2.88 -21.16 -2.86
C LEU A 264 1.78 -20.19 -3.32
N PHE A 265 1.54 -20.10 -4.63
CA PHE A 265 0.58 -19.17 -5.24
C PHE A 265 -0.86 -19.71 -5.21
N ILE A 266 -1.05 -21.01 -5.42
CA ILE A 266 -2.29 -21.77 -5.17
C ILE A 266 -2.63 -21.75 -3.68
N GLY A 267 -1.64 -21.90 -2.80
CA GLY A 267 -1.82 -21.73 -1.36
C GLY A 267 -2.32 -20.33 -0.99
N LEU A 268 -1.77 -19.28 -1.61
CA LEU A 268 -2.25 -17.90 -1.45
C LEU A 268 -3.65 -17.67 -2.04
N LEU A 269 -4.03 -18.43 -3.08
CA LEU A 269 -5.35 -18.35 -3.72
C LEU A 269 -6.47 -19.07 -2.98
N ASP A 270 -6.16 -20.20 -2.37
CA ASP A 270 -7.08 -20.89 -1.47
C ASP A 270 -7.32 -20.05 -0.20
N LEU A 271 -6.28 -19.39 0.32
CA LEU A 271 -6.40 -18.40 1.39
C LEU A 271 -7.26 -17.18 1.00
N ASN A 272 -7.06 -16.61 -0.19
CA ASN A 272 -7.80 -15.42 -0.63
C ASN A 272 -9.28 -15.71 -0.94
N ALA A 273 -9.59 -16.89 -1.48
CA ALA A 273 -10.97 -17.30 -1.74
C ALA A 273 -11.74 -17.62 -0.45
N ASP A 274 -11.11 -18.29 0.53
CA ASP A 274 -11.78 -18.71 1.77
C ASP A 274 -11.92 -17.56 2.79
N VAL A 275 -10.99 -16.60 2.83
CA VAL A 275 -11.05 -15.42 3.74
C VAL A 275 -12.09 -14.39 3.28
N TYR A 276 -12.33 -14.24 1.98
CA TYR A 276 -13.33 -13.28 1.48
C TYR A 276 -14.77 -13.76 1.65
N ILE A 277 -15.03 -15.07 1.55
CA ILE A 277 -16.34 -15.66 1.88
C ILE A 277 -16.70 -15.38 3.34
N TYR A 278 -15.69 -15.34 4.23
CA TYR A 278 -15.88 -15.10 5.65
C TYR A 278 -16.25 -13.64 6.01
N LYS A 279 -15.73 -12.64 5.28
CA LYS A 279 -16.13 -11.22 5.45
C LYS A 279 -17.51 -10.92 4.87
N ALA A 280 -17.86 -11.52 3.73
CA ALA A 280 -19.14 -11.33 3.07
C ALA A 280 -20.33 -11.83 3.93
N ASN A 281 -20.14 -12.91 4.69
CA ASN A 281 -21.19 -13.46 5.56
C ASN A 281 -21.44 -12.67 6.85
N LYS A 282 -20.64 -11.64 7.17
CA LYS A 282 -20.85 -10.80 8.38
C LYS A 282 -21.75 -9.59 8.16
N VAL A 283 -22.04 -9.18 6.92
CA VAL A 283 -22.79 -7.94 6.67
C VAL A 283 -24.24 -8.19 6.29
N GLU A 284 -24.59 -9.37 5.77
CA GLU A 284 -25.93 -9.59 5.20
C GLU A 284 -26.94 -10.35 6.05
N VAL A 285 -26.58 -10.78 7.26
CA VAL A 285 -27.55 -11.47 8.10
C VAL A 285 -27.46 -10.87 9.49
N LEU A 286 -28.34 -9.90 9.76
CA LEU A 286 -29.11 -9.74 11.01
C LEU A 286 -29.61 -8.31 11.27
N TYR A 287 -29.46 -7.34 10.36
CA TYR A 287 -30.05 -6.00 10.56
C TYR A 287 -30.96 -5.60 9.40
N ASP A 288 -32.28 -5.59 9.63
CA ASP A 288 -33.23 -4.97 8.72
C ASP A 288 -33.10 -3.44 8.87
N VAL A 289 -32.39 -2.84 7.92
CA VAL A 289 -32.04 -1.40 7.91
C VAL A 289 -33.29 -0.52 7.86
N GLU A 290 -34.39 -0.98 7.27
CA GLU A 290 -35.64 -0.21 7.20
C GLU A 290 -36.39 -0.20 8.54
N LYS A 291 -36.23 -1.25 9.36
CA LYS A 291 -37.01 -1.41 10.60
C LYS A 291 -36.22 -1.21 11.88
N GLY A 292 -34.89 -1.12 11.81
CA GLY A 292 -34.02 -0.83 12.94
C GLY A 292 -34.03 -1.90 14.04
N ARG A 293 -34.28 -3.17 13.70
CA ARG A 293 -34.23 -4.31 14.65
C ARG A 293 -33.82 -5.62 13.98
N ILE A 294 -33.33 -6.55 14.81
CA ILE A 294 -32.99 -7.93 14.44
C ILE A 294 -34.26 -8.81 14.57
N GLU A 295 -34.67 -9.53 13.53
CA GLU A 295 -35.72 -10.56 13.64
C GLU A 295 -35.29 -11.89 12.98
N GLY A 296 -35.57 -12.99 13.69
CA GLY A 296 -35.43 -14.37 13.22
C GLY A 296 -35.28 -15.34 14.39
N THR A 297 -36.14 -16.36 14.48
CA THR A 297 -36.20 -17.38 15.55
C THR A 297 -35.00 -18.33 15.63
N ASP A 298 -33.86 -17.99 15.02
CA ASP A 298 -32.70 -18.88 14.90
C ASP A 298 -31.36 -18.14 14.86
N ALA A 299 -31.28 -16.96 15.49
CA ALA A 299 -30.01 -16.23 15.58
C ALA A 299 -28.93 -17.04 16.31
N ARG A 300 -29.31 -17.81 17.34
CA ARG A 300 -28.37 -18.61 18.13
C ARG A 300 -27.81 -19.82 17.39
N SER A 301 -28.63 -20.62 16.70
CA SER A 301 -28.08 -21.77 15.95
C SER A 301 -27.34 -21.33 14.69
N ARG A 302 -27.67 -20.16 14.12
CA ARG A 302 -26.85 -19.52 13.08
C ARG A 302 -25.50 -19.03 13.60
N ILE A 303 -25.44 -18.43 14.79
CA ILE A 303 -24.18 -18.04 15.43
C ILE A 303 -23.34 -19.28 15.80
N GLU A 304 -23.97 -20.32 16.35
CA GLU A 304 -23.31 -21.59 16.68
C GLU A 304 -22.78 -22.30 15.42
N GLY A 305 -23.55 -22.30 14.32
CA GLY A 305 -23.10 -22.82 13.02
C GLY A 305 -21.91 -22.05 12.44
N VAL A 306 -21.90 -20.73 12.56
CA VAL A 306 -20.75 -19.89 12.16
C VAL A 306 -19.52 -20.16 13.04
N LEU A 307 -19.69 -20.45 14.33
CA LEU A 307 -18.59 -20.79 15.24
C LEU A 307 -18.00 -22.19 14.95
N ASP A 308 -18.84 -23.16 14.58
CA ASP A 308 -18.39 -24.51 14.19
C ASP A 308 -17.65 -24.49 12.86
N GLU A 309 -18.15 -23.75 11.87
CA GLU A 309 -17.47 -23.52 10.59
C GLU A 309 -16.11 -22.83 10.80
N ASN A 310 -16.07 -21.81 11.66
CA ASN A 310 -14.83 -21.14 12.06
C ASN A 310 -13.79 -22.10 12.64
N GLN A 311 -14.22 -23.00 13.51
CA GLN A 311 -13.33 -23.96 14.13
C GLN A 311 -12.77 -24.96 13.12
N ALA A 312 -13.58 -25.38 12.14
CA ALA A 312 -13.12 -26.24 11.05
C ALA A 312 -12.12 -25.54 10.12
N VAL A 313 -12.37 -24.27 9.77
CA VAL A 313 -11.45 -23.46 8.96
C VAL A 313 -10.14 -23.20 9.70
N GLN A 314 -10.20 -22.86 10.98
CA GLN A 314 -9.02 -22.64 11.81
C GLN A 314 -8.16 -23.91 11.90
N GLN A 315 -8.76 -25.08 12.13
CA GLN A 315 -8.03 -26.36 12.17
C GLN A 315 -7.37 -26.72 10.83
N LYS A 316 -8.03 -26.40 9.72
CA LYS A 316 -7.50 -26.62 8.37
C LYS A 316 -6.33 -25.67 8.08
N ALA A 317 -6.47 -24.39 8.45
CA ALA A 317 -5.41 -23.38 8.34
C ALA A 317 -4.20 -23.76 9.20
N GLU A 318 -4.41 -24.17 10.45
CA GLU A 318 -3.37 -24.64 11.35
C GLU A 318 -2.61 -25.83 10.76
N LYS A 319 -3.33 -26.82 10.22
CA LYS A 319 -2.73 -28.01 9.59
C LYS A 319 -1.89 -27.67 8.36
N LEU A 320 -2.29 -26.67 7.58
CA LEU A 320 -1.57 -26.22 6.38
C LEU A 320 -0.35 -25.37 6.74
N LEU A 321 -0.52 -24.38 7.60
CA LEU A 321 0.54 -23.47 8.02
C LEU A 321 1.63 -24.20 8.82
N SER A 322 1.27 -25.21 9.62
CA SER A 322 2.22 -26.03 10.38
C SER A 322 3.15 -26.88 9.50
N ARG A 323 2.88 -26.98 8.19
CA ARG A 323 3.79 -27.63 7.23
C ARG A 323 4.84 -26.66 6.68
N LEU A 324 4.60 -25.36 6.78
CA LEU A 324 5.34 -24.32 6.06
C LEU A 324 6.08 -23.36 7.00
N LEU A 325 5.60 -23.20 8.23
CA LEU A 325 6.06 -22.17 9.17
C LEU A 325 6.37 -22.76 10.55
N SER A 326 7.13 -22.01 11.34
CA SER A 326 7.45 -22.42 12.71
C SER A 326 6.19 -22.44 13.59
N PRO A 327 6.08 -23.35 14.59
CA PRO A 327 4.91 -23.43 15.46
C PRO A 327 4.55 -22.11 16.15
N LEU A 328 5.54 -21.28 16.47
CA LEU A 328 5.32 -19.96 17.07
C LEU A 328 4.67 -18.99 16.08
N THR A 329 5.18 -18.94 14.86
CA THR A 329 4.64 -18.11 13.77
C THR A 329 3.21 -18.52 13.42
N VAL A 330 2.94 -19.83 13.30
CA VAL A 330 1.59 -20.36 13.06
C VAL A 330 0.63 -19.91 14.17
N LYS A 331 1.05 -20.04 15.42
CA LYS A 331 0.23 -19.66 16.57
C LYS A 331 -0.10 -18.16 16.61
N GLU A 332 0.87 -17.30 16.30
CA GLU A 332 0.67 -15.85 16.25
C GLU A 332 -0.27 -15.45 15.11
N MET A 333 -0.08 -16.04 13.92
CA MET A 333 -0.95 -15.80 12.75
C MET A 333 -2.39 -16.28 13.02
N LEU A 334 -2.57 -17.48 13.58
CA LEU A 334 -3.90 -17.97 13.94
C LEU A 334 -4.58 -17.09 15.00
N LYS A 335 -3.81 -16.57 15.98
CA LYS A 335 -4.33 -15.66 16.99
C LYS A 335 -4.75 -14.31 16.37
N GLU A 336 -3.99 -13.79 15.43
CA GLU A 336 -4.33 -12.55 14.74
C GLU A 336 -5.56 -12.72 13.84
N TRP A 337 -5.64 -13.82 13.11
CA TRP A 337 -6.70 -14.09 12.13
C TRP A 337 -8.03 -14.49 12.77
N PHE A 338 -8.00 -15.26 13.87
CA PHE A 338 -9.21 -15.82 14.49
C PHE A 338 -9.48 -15.30 15.91
N GLY A 339 -8.52 -14.61 16.56
CA GLY A 339 -8.61 -14.25 17.97
C GLY A 339 -9.53 -13.07 18.28
N ARG A 340 -9.55 -12.03 17.44
CA ARG A 340 -10.33 -10.79 17.69
C ARG A 340 -11.84 -10.99 17.51
N ASP A 341 -12.23 -11.88 16.61
CA ASP A 341 -13.62 -12.14 16.26
C ASP A 341 -14.32 -13.07 17.27
N ARG A 342 -13.56 -13.92 17.96
CA ARG A 342 -14.11 -14.84 18.96
C ARG A 342 -14.53 -14.12 20.23
N GLU A 343 -13.76 -13.12 20.66
CA GLU A 343 -14.10 -12.27 21.82
C GLU A 343 -15.37 -11.45 21.56
N SER A 344 -15.51 -10.86 20.37
CA SER A 344 -16.68 -10.05 19.98
C SER A 344 -17.95 -10.87 19.75
N LEU A 345 -17.86 -12.10 19.23
CA LEU A 345 -19.01 -13.00 19.08
C LEU A 345 -19.49 -13.60 20.41
N VAL A 346 -18.56 -13.92 21.32
CA VAL A 346 -18.90 -14.40 22.67
C VAL A 346 -19.61 -13.31 23.47
N ASP A 347 -19.14 -12.05 23.39
CA ASP A 347 -19.83 -10.91 24.01
C ASP A 347 -21.27 -10.77 23.49
N ALA A 348 -21.48 -10.87 22.17
CA ALA A 348 -22.82 -10.78 21.58
C ALA A 348 -23.79 -11.87 22.05
N THR A 349 -23.30 -13.11 22.25
CA THR A 349 -24.12 -14.22 22.80
C THR A 349 -24.44 -14.08 24.29
N SER A 350 -23.61 -13.34 25.05
CA SER A 350 -23.81 -13.10 26.48
C SER A 350 -24.82 -11.99 26.78
N THR A 351 -25.01 -11.05 25.84
CA THR A 351 -25.98 -9.95 25.94
C THR A 351 -27.40 -10.31 25.49
N THR A 352 -27.62 -11.51 24.97
CA THR A 352 -28.93 -11.99 24.46
C THR A 352 -29.70 -12.90 25.43
N ASN A 353 -29.51 -12.72 26.74
CA ASN A 353 -30.39 -13.32 27.77
C ASN A 353 -31.25 -12.27 28.45
#